data_AF-A0A2G8KJH9-F1
#
_entry.id   AF-A0A2G8KJH9-F1
#
_cell.length_a   1.000
_cell.length_b   1.000
_cell.length_c   1.000
_cell.angle_alpha   90.00
_cell.angle_beta   90.00
_cell.angle_gamma   90.00
#
_symmetry.space_group_name_H-M   'P 1'
#
loop_
_entity.id
_entity.type
_entity.pdbx_description
1 polymer ?
#
loop_
_entity_poly.entity_id
_entity_poly.type
_entity_poly.pdbx_seq_one_letter_code
_entity_poly.pdbx_strand_id
1 'polypeptide(L)'
;MGNQRRQLFCVNFFSLLMGWNVLASITASADVTDRSSSLSYFLFQSTENPKDCQEILSTCSNTQNASGVYKIKPAGFPEPFEVYCDNDSGSDGWTVIQRRTDGFINFNRNWNEYKNGFGFLGSEFWLGNAKIAHLTNQKKYQLRIDFTDAAGHSYHVTYDDFRIVDEWSQYSIQSLGEEGGNADPEPCPLNTIFSNSTCERRCTEPNTCINSASMESERCICPNGYMIQGENCIPQSQCGCFLQEKGSVLNDGESFVNSDCTSRVNCIDNRLSNEDDYRCSDDATCQERDGVRRCICNDRYEGDGVTCIRKRPLKDCYEIYNTGIRTDGVYTIYPTGWEDSGFQVYCEMSTDGGGWTVLQRRRSGAVNFYRGWNAYRDGFESPSGDHWLG
;
A
#
# COMPACT_ATOMS: atom_id res chain seq x y z
N MET A 1 1.59 17.66 -5.40
CA MET A 1 0.92 16.86 -4.36
C MET A 1 1.52 15.46 -4.42
N GLY A 2 2.32 14.96 -3.49
CA GLY A 2 2.83 15.46 -2.23
C GLY A 2 3.53 14.28 -1.58
N ASN A 3 4.81 14.46 -1.24
CA ASN A 3 5.49 13.93 -0.05
C ASN A 3 4.66 12.94 0.78
N GLN A 4 4.93 11.62 0.74
CA GLN A 4 4.66 10.64 1.83
C GLN A 4 5.07 9.16 1.55
N ARG A 5 6.13 8.84 0.79
CA ARG A 5 6.62 7.43 0.66
C ARG A 5 8.15 7.26 0.72
N ARG A 6 8.85 8.10 1.49
CA ARG A 6 10.30 8.00 1.73
C ARG A 6 10.66 7.79 3.21
N GLN A 7 9.80 7.14 4.00
CA GLN A 7 9.94 7.10 5.47
C GLN A 7 10.05 5.71 6.13
N LEU A 8 10.26 4.61 5.39
CA LEU A 8 10.34 3.28 6.03
C LEU A 8 11.50 2.38 5.58
N PHE A 9 12.50 2.92 4.87
CA PHE A 9 13.58 2.09 4.33
C PHE A 9 14.64 1.67 5.35
N CYS A 10 14.79 2.37 6.48
CA CYS A 10 15.84 2.03 7.44
C CYS A 10 15.46 0.88 8.39
N VAL A 11 14.16 0.66 8.66
CA VAL A 11 13.70 -0.46 9.48
C VAL A 11 13.62 -1.73 8.63
N ASN A 12 13.20 -1.64 7.36
CA ASN A 12 12.96 -2.82 6.53
C ASN A 12 14.21 -3.48 5.93
N PHE A 13 15.31 -2.75 5.70
CA PHE A 13 16.56 -3.38 5.26
C PHE A 13 17.16 -4.26 6.36
N PHE A 14 16.97 -3.89 7.62
CA PHE A 14 17.40 -4.69 8.79
C PHE A 14 16.36 -5.73 9.23
N SER A 15 15.07 -5.56 8.87
CA SER A 15 14.06 -6.62 9.00
C SER A 15 14.31 -7.81 8.08
N LEU A 16 14.98 -7.61 6.93
CA LEU A 16 15.38 -8.68 6.00
C LEU A 16 16.44 -9.64 6.58
N LEU A 17 17.15 -9.26 7.64
CA LEU A 17 18.19 -10.08 8.28
C LEU A 17 17.68 -10.88 9.49
N MET A 18 16.36 -10.91 9.71
CA MET A 18 15.77 -11.48 10.94
C MET A 18 15.49 -12.98 10.91
N GLY A 19 15.82 -13.70 9.84
CA GLY A 19 15.47 -15.12 9.69
C GLY A 19 16.59 -16.16 9.85
N TRP A 20 17.87 -15.78 9.80
CA TRP A 20 18.97 -16.75 9.66
C TRP A 20 20.27 -16.25 10.32
N ASN A 21 21.30 -17.12 10.33
CA ASN A 21 22.67 -16.80 10.73
C ASN A 21 23.30 -15.80 9.76
N VAL A 22 23.08 -14.53 10.03
CA VAL A 22 23.56 -13.40 9.26
C VAL A 22 24.74 -12.78 9.99
N LEU A 23 25.84 -12.59 9.28
CA LEU A 23 26.96 -11.76 9.71
C LEU A 23 27.04 -10.55 8.77
N ALA A 24 26.91 -9.34 9.30
CA ALA A 24 27.14 -8.13 8.53
C ALA A 24 28.42 -7.44 9.01
N SER A 25 29.33 -7.21 8.06
CA SER A 25 30.67 -6.72 8.29
C SER A 25 30.99 -5.57 7.35
N ILE A 26 31.77 -4.58 7.82
CA ILE A 26 32.28 -3.50 6.98
C ILE A 26 33.81 -3.47 6.97
N THR A 27 34.41 -3.19 5.81
CA THR A 27 35.85 -2.94 5.69
C THR A 27 36.11 -1.67 4.90
N ALA A 28 37.23 -0.99 5.21
CA ALA A 28 37.65 0.20 4.50
C ALA A 28 38.33 -0.18 3.18
N SER A 29 37.95 0.46 2.07
CA SER A 29 38.62 0.26 0.78
C SER A 29 40.05 0.85 0.83
N ALA A 30 41.04 0.11 0.33
CA ALA A 30 42.43 0.58 0.29
C ALA A 30 42.59 1.72 -0.72
N ASP A 31 43.01 2.90 -0.27
CA ASP A 31 43.42 3.99 -1.16
C ASP A 31 44.81 3.72 -1.77
N VAL A 32 44.94 4.07 -3.06
CA VAL A 32 46.18 3.99 -3.84
C VAL A 32 47.30 4.77 -3.15
N THR A 33 48.47 4.14 -3.04
CA THR A 33 49.69 4.67 -2.45
C THR A 33 50.01 6.10 -2.90
N ASP A 34 49.93 7.08 -2.00
CA ASP A 34 50.67 8.33 -2.15
C ASP A 34 52.06 8.16 -1.54
N ARG A 35 53.07 8.27 -2.41
CA ARG A 35 54.47 8.03 -2.12
C ARG A 35 55.15 9.39 -2.02
N SER A 36 55.16 9.98 -0.83
CA SER A 36 56.02 11.14 -0.55
C SER A 36 56.72 11.03 0.80
N SER A 37 58.04 11.03 0.68
CA SER A 37 59.13 10.89 1.64
C SER A 37 59.13 11.79 2.88
N SER A 38 59.44 11.14 4.02
CA SER A 38 60.38 11.50 5.10
C SER A 38 60.46 12.94 5.64
N LEU A 39 60.25 13.09 6.96
CA LEU A 39 61.33 13.52 7.89
C LEU A 39 60.94 13.29 9.35
N SER A 40 61.92 12.78 10.10
CA SER A 40 61.87 12.37 11.49
C SER A 40 61.81 13.56 12.45
N TYR A 41 60.82 13.57 13.35
CA TYR A 41 60.97 14.19 14.67
C TYR A 41 60.28 13.30 15.70
N PHE A 42 61.04 12.90 16.72
CA PHE A 42 60.54 12.28 17.94
C PHE A 42 59.48 13.19 18.57
N LEU A 43 58.22 12.80 18.42
CA LEU A 43 57.11 13.29 19.22
C LEU A 43 56.53 12.07 19.92
N PHE A 44 56.30 12.18 21.23
CA PHE A 44 55.54 11.20 22.01
C PHE A 44 54.25 10.86 21.25
N GLN A 45 54.19 9.70 20.59
CA GLN A 45 52.96 9.21 19.99
C GLN A 45 52.04 8.91 21.17
N SER A 46 51.07 9.80 21.42
CA SER A 46 49.84 9.38 22.06
C SER A 46 49.35 8.20 21.24
N THR A 47 49.13 7.05 21.88
CA THR A 47 48.56 5.88 21.23
C THR A 47 47.14 6.25 20.79
N GLU A 48 47.00 6.84 19.60
CA GLU A 48 45.72 6.99 18.95
C GLU A 48 45.19 5.57 18.71
N ASN A 49 44.01 5.29 19.28
CA ASN A 49 43.38 3.99 19.05
C ASN A 49 43.11 3.84 17.54
N PRO A 50 43.26 2.64 16.98
CA PRO A 50 42.98 2.41 15.57
C PRO A 50 41.52 2.77 15.23
N LYS A 51 41.27 3.26 14.02
CA LYS A 51 39.93 3.75 13.64
C LYS A 51 38.94 2.65 13.29
N ASP A 52 39.44 1.50 12.88
CA ASP A 52 38.67 0.32 12.47
C ASP A 52 39.54 -0.95 12.53
N CYS A 53 38.93 -2.10 12.25
CA CYS A 53 39.62 -3.39 12.22
C CYS A 53 40.69 -3.51 11.12
N GLN A 54 40.57 -2.72 10.04
CA GLN A 54 41.56 -2.69 8.98
C GLN A 54 42.86 -2.02 9.45
N GLU A 55 42.77 -0.93 10.21
CA GLU A 55 43.94 -0.29 10.83
C GLU A 55 44.59 -1.22 11.88
N ILE A 56 43.80 -1.98 12.64
CA ILE A 56 44.30 -3.01 13.58
C ILE A 56 45.11 -4.06 12.82
N LEU A 57 44.59 -4.58 11.72
CA LEU A 57 45.27 -5.58 10.89
C LEU A 57 46.59 -5.04 10.31
N SER A 58 46.59 -3.77 9.85
CA SER A 58 47.78 -3.14 9.25
C SER A 58 48.90 -2.82 10.26
N THR A 59 48.56 -2.55 11.52
CA THR A 59 49.51 -2.10 12.55
C THR A 59 50.25 -3.26 13.23
N CYS A 60 49.67 -4.47 13.21
CA CYS A 60 50.10 -5.60 14.05
C CYS A 60 50.64 -6.79 13.24
N SER A 61 51.67 -6.60 12.41
CA SER A 61 52.18 -7.62 11.48
C SER A 61 52.88 -8.85 12.11
N ASN A 62 52.92 -9.05 13.43
CA ASN A 62 53.78 -10.09 14.01
C ASN A 62 53.21 -11.06 15.07
N THR A 63 51.99 -10.95 15.59
CA THR A 63 51.47 -11.99 16.53
C THR A 63 49.96 -11.97 16.84
N GLN A 64 49.13 -11.09 16.27
CA GLN A 64 47.69 -10.99 16.60
C GLN A 64 46.77 -10.86 15.37
N ASN A 65 46.93 -11.75 14.39
CA ASN A 65 45.95 -11.93 13.31
C ASN A 65 44.73 -12.75 13.77
N ALA A 66 44.38 -12.67 15.05
CA ALA A 66 43.28 -13.44 15.61
C ALA A 66 41.99 -12.61 15.53
N SER A 67 40.91 -13.24 15.07
CA SER A 67 39.56 -12.70 15.22
C SER A 67 39.24 -12.50 16.70
N GLY A 68 38.61 -11.39 17.06
CA GLY A 68 38.41 -11.06 18.46
C GLY A 68 37.86 -9.67 18.70
N VAL A 69 37.69 -9.33 19.98
CA VAL A 69 37.20 -8.01 20.40
C VAL A 69 38.38 -7.05 20.54
N TYR A 70 38.31 -5.93 19.83
CA TYR A 70 39.32 -4.87 19.86
C TYR A 70 38.68 -3.51 20.12
N LYS A 71 39.49 -2.59 20.64
CA LYS A 71 39.06 -1.22 20.94
C LYS A 71 39.48 -0.28 19.81
N ILE A 72 38.52 0.43 19.24
CA ILE A 72 38.72 1.39 18.14
C ILE A 72 38.26 2.79 18.52
N LYS A 73 38.76 3.81 17.82
CA LYS A 73 38.29 5.20 17.91
C LYS A 73 38.09 5.81 16.52
N PRO A 74 36.89 5.66 15.93
CA PRO A 74 36.56 6.30 14.67
C PRO A 74 36.64 7.82 14.75
N ALA A 75 36.95 8.45 13.62
CA ALA A 75 37.03 9.90 13.53
C ALA A 75 35.68 10.56 13.88
N GLY A 76 35.72 11.56 14.76
CA GLY A 76 34.54 12.31 15.18
C GLY A 76 33.65 11.59 16.22
N PHE A 77 33.96 10.34 16.61
CA PHE A 77 33.24 9.69 17.70
C PHE A 77 33.85 10.07 19.08
N PRO A 78 33.03 10.47 20.08
CA PRO A 78 33.56 11.06 21.32
C PRO A 78 34.51 10.17 22.12
N GLU A 79 34.18 8.90 22.28
CA GLU A 79 34.91 7.95 23.15
C GLU A 79 35.25 6.63 22.42
N PRO A 80 36.42 6.03 22.66
CA PRO A 80 36.76 4.76 22.03
C PRO A 80 35.80 3.64 22.48
N PHE A 81 35.46 2.73 21.57
CA PHE A 81 34.53 1.63 21.85
C PHE A 81 35.04 0.30 21.29
N GLU A 82 34.45 -0.79 21.77
CA GLU A 82 34.82 -2.15 21.38
C GLU A 82 34.03 -2.61 20.14
N VAL A 83 34.71 -3.35 19.28
CA VAL A 83 34.15 -4.01 18.09
C VAL A 83 34.69 -5.43 18.00
N TYR A 84 33.98 -6.31 17.31
CA TYR A 84 34.54 -7.60 16.91
C TYR A 84 35.20 -7.44 15.54
N CYS A 85 36.49 -7.74 15.47
CA CYS A 85 37.25 -7.83 14.24
C CYS A 85 37.29 -9.29 13.78
N ASP A 86 36.82 -9.53 12.57
CA ASP A 86 36.96 -10.80 11.88
C ASP A 86 38.19 -10.74 10.98
N ASN A 87 39.24 -11.45 11.40
CA ASN A 87 40.57 -11.50 10.79
C ASN A 87 40.92 -12.93 10.31
N ASP A 88 39.94 -13.83 10.20
CA ASP A 88 40.21 -15.23 9.85
C ASP A 88 40.90 -15.35 8.49
N SER A 89 41.86 -16.30 8.41
CA SER A 89 42.86 -16.53 7.36
C SER A 89 42.44 -16.09 5.94
N GLY A 90 42.67 -14.80 5.62
CA GLY A 90 42.40 -14.22 4.30
C GLY A 90 41.39 -13.06 4.28
N SER A 91 40.88 -12.61 5.44
CA SER A 91 39.91 -11.52 5.53
C SER A 91 40.57 -10.12 5.59
N ASP A 92 39.97 -9.14 4.93
CA ASP A 92 40.41 -7.74 4.83
C ASP A 92 40.06 -6.91 6.09
N GLY A 93 40.36 -7.41 7.30
CA GLY A 93 40.22 -6.62 8.53
C GLY A 93 38.80 -6.14 8.80
N TRP A 94 37.83 -7.06 8.79
CA TRP A 94 36.41 -6.74 8.83
C TRP A 94 35.95 -6.30 10.21
N THR A 95 35.28 -5.15 10.27
CA THR A 95 34.58 -4.68 11.46
C THR A 95 33.16 -5.23 11.45
N VAL A 96 32.85 -6.17 12.34
CA VAL A 96 31.51 -6.75 12.41
C VAL A 96 30.54 -5.74 13.04
N ILE A 97 29.47 -5.40 12.32
CA ILE A 97 28.44 -4.46 12.78
C ILE A 97 27.17 -5.15 13.28
N GLN A 98 26.95 -6.39 12.84
CA GLN A 98 25.84 -7.24 13.28
C GLN A 98 26.24 -8.71 13.18
N ARG A 99 25.79 -9.54 14.12
CA ARG A 99 25.90 -10.99 14.03
C ARG A 99 24.67 -11.70 14.60
N ARG A 100 24.20 -12.73 13.90
CA ARG A 100 23.17 -13.71 14.31
C ARG A 100 23.74 -15.13 14.20
N THR A 101 23.49 -15.97 15.19
CA THR A 101 24.04 -17.34 15.27
C THR A 101 23.08 -18.37 15.84
N ASP A 102 22.30 -18.00 16.85
CA ASP A 102 21.50 -18.97 17.64
C ASP A 102 20.17 -18.39 18.15
N GLY A 103 19.91 -17.11 17.93
CA GLY A 103 18.67 -16.44 18.31
C GLY A 103 18.53 -16.12 19.79
N PHE A 104 19.58 -16.23 20.62
CA PHE A 104 19.49 -15.92 22.05
C PHE A 104 19.29 -14.44 22.34
N ILE A 105 19.75 -13.55 21.46
CA ILE A 105 19.57 -12.11 21.65
C ILE A 105 18.32 -11.67 20.88
N ASN A 106 17.38 -11.06 21.60
CA ASN A 106 16.19 -10.47 20.99
C ASN A 106 16.57 -9.22 20.17
N PHE A 107 16.18 -9.15 18.90
CA PHE A 107 16.37 -7.98 18.00
C PHE A 107 15.12 -7.10 17.86
N ASN A 108 13.98 -7.46 18.46
CA ASN A 108 12.80 -6.59 18.56
C ASN A 108 13.02 -5.54 19.66
N ARG A 109 13.73 -4.47 19.30
CA ARG A 109 14.24 -3.44 20.21
C ARG A 109 13.77 -2.05 19.82
N ASN A 110 13.78 -1.13 20.79
CA ASN A 110 13.37 0.25 20.53
C ASN A 110 14.48 1.06 19.83
N TRP A 111 14.13 2.27 19.37
CA TRP A 111 15.04 3.18 18.67
C TRP A 111 16.33 3.47 19.46
N ASN A 112 16.22 3.70 20.76
CA ASN A 112 17.37 4.02 21.60
C ASN A 112 18.33 2.83 21.74
N GLU A 113 17.81 1.60 21.78
CA GLU A 113 18.64 0.39 21.76
C GLU A 113 19.36 0.22 20.41
N TYR A 114 18.68 0.41 19.27
CA TYR A 114 19.33 0.37 17.95
C TYR A 114 20.35 1.49 17.75
N LYS A 115 20.11 2.68 18.31
CA LYS A 115 21.06 3.80 18.29
C LYS A 115 22.36 3.46 19.02
N ASN A 116 22.26 2.91 20.23
CA ASN A 116 23.41 2.68 21.12
C ASN A 116 24.10 1.33 20.91
N GLY A 117 23.37 0.34 20.36
CA GLY A 117 23.81 -1.04 20.23
C GLY A 117 23.33 -1.94 21.39
N PHE A 118 23.29 -3.24 21.14
CA PHE A 118 22.88 -4.26 22.11
C PHE A 118 23.50 -5.62 21.78
N GLY A 119 23.43 -6.57 22.72
CA GLY A 119 24.01 -7.91 22.59
C GLY A 119 25.48 -7.96 23.03
N PHE A 120 26.19 -9.02 22.63
CA PHE A 120 27.56 -9.29 23.06
C PHE A 120 28.47 -9.50 21.86
N LEU A 121 29.59 -8.77 21.80
CA LEU A 121 30.56 -8.84 20.70
C LEU A 121 31.17 -10.23 20.49
N GLY A 122 31.05 -11.15 21.46
CA GLY A 122 31.45 -12.56 21.34
C GLY A 122 30.34 -13.51 20.84
N SER A 123 29.09 -13.06 20.75
CA SER A 123 27.93 -13.82 20.23
C SER A 123 27.05 -12.95 19.34
N GLU A 124 25.73 -12.92 19.52
CA GLU A 124 24.84 -12.07 18.74
C GLU A 124 24.84 -10.62 19.24
N PHE A 125 24.91 -9.67 18.30
CA PHE A 125 24.88 -8.25 18.66
C PHE A 125 24.47 -7.34 17.49
N TRP A 126 24.13 -6.11 17.85
CA TRP A 126 24.00 -4.96 16.98
C TRP A 126 24.94 -3.86 17.49
N LEU A 127 25.86 -3.37 16.65
CA LEU A 127 26.91 -2.44 17.09
C LEU A 127 26.34 -1.09 17.57
N GLY A 128 25.31 -0.60 16.90
CA GLY A 128 24.63 0.67 17.19
C GLY A 128 24.74 1.68 16.05
N ASN A 129 23.62 2.27 15.65
CA ASN A 129 23.53 3.14 14.49
C ASN A 129 24.43 4.38 14.61
N ALA A 130 24.55 4.95 15.81
CA ALA A 130 25.44 6.09 16.02
C ALA A 130 26.90 5.73 15.69
N LYS A 131 27.36 4.56 16.16
CA LYS A 131 28.73 4.07 15.89
C LYS A 131 28.92 3.76 14.40
N ILE A 132 27.94 3.10 13.77
CA ILE A 132 27.99 2.74 12.34
C ILE A 132 28.00 4.00 11.46
N ALA A 133 27.26 5.06 11.82
CA ALA A 133 27.25 6.32 11.09
C ALA A 133 28.64 6.97 11.13
N HIS A 134 29.28 7.04 12.30
CA HIS A 134 30.63 7.58 12.41
C HIS A 134 31.68 6.73 11.66
N LEU A 135 31.57 5.40 11.73
CA LEU A 135 32.43 4.48 10.97
C LEU A 135 32.29 4.72 9.46
N THR A 136 31.09 4.62 8.91
CA THR A 136 30.87 4.66 7.46
C THR A 136 31.10 6.03 6.82
N ASN A 137 31.15 7.11 7.60
CA ASN A 137 31.43 8.46 7.09
C ASN A 137 32.90 8.90 7.22
N GLN A 138 33.79 8.09 7.81
CA GLN A 138 35.21 8.47 7.96
C GLN A 138 36.07 8.17 6.73
N LYS A 139 35.70 7.15 5.93
CA LYS A 139 36.34 6.69 4.68
C LYS A 139 35.27 6.00 3.79
N LYS A 140 35.65 5.49 2.61
CA LYS A 140 34.78 4.62 1.81
C LYS A 140 34.78 3.20 2.42
N TYR A 141 33.60 2.70 2.80
CA TYR A 141 33.44 1.35 3.37
C TYR A 141 32.67 0.44 2.41
N GLN A 142 33.15 -0.78 2.26
CA GLN A 142 32.40 -1.88 1.67
C GLN A 142 31.58 -2.56 2.78
N LEU A 143 30.31 -2.84 2.50
CA LEU A 143 29.48 -3.74 3.31
C LEU A 143 29.54 -5.14 2.71
N ARG A 144 29.71 -6.14 3.57
CA ARG A 144 29.58 -7.55 3.24
C ARG A 144 28.56 -8.18 4.17
N ILE A 145 27.67 -8.98 3.60
CA ILE A 145 26.67 -9.75 4.34
C ILE A 145 26.89 -11.21 4.00
N ASP A 146 27.31 -11.98 4.99
CA ASP A 146 27.45 -13.44 4.90
C ASP A 146 26.23 -14.11 5.54
N PHE A 147 25.69 -15.12 4.86
CA PHE A 147 24.56 -15.90 5.36
C PHE A 147 24.70 -17.38 4.98
N THR A 148 24.18 -18.25 5.84
CA THR A 148 24.19 -19.70 5.63
C THR A 148 22.76 -20.22 5.56
N ASP A 149 22.45 -21.02 4.53
CA ASP A 149 21.16 -21.69 4.37
C ASP A 149 21.01 -22.90 5.34
N ALA A 150 19.85 -23.57 5.34
CA ALA A 150 19.62 -24.70 6.27
C ALA A 150 20.35 -25.96 5.83
N ALA A 151 20.74 -26.03 4.56
CA ALA A 151 21.59 -27.08 4.03
C ALA A 151 23.07 -26.89 4.41
N GLY A 152 23.43 -25.74 4.99
CA GLY A 152 24.79 -25.42 5.43
C GLY A 152 25.66 -24.78 4.35
N HIS A 153 25.09 -24.35 3.22
CA HIS A 153 25.84 -23.59 2.21
C HIS A 153 25.95 -22.13 2.60
N SER A 154 27.14 -21.55 2.43
CA SER A 154 27.43 -20.16 2.74
C SER A 154 27.44 -19.30 1.47
N TYR A 155 26.72 -18.19 1.52
CA TYR A 155 26.63 -17.19 0.47
C TYR A 155 27.05 -15.82 1.02
N HIS A 156 27.48 -14.93 0.13
CA HIS A 156 27.75 -13.55 0.50
C HIS A 156 27.32 -12.56 -0.59
N VAL A 157 26.85 -11.40 -0.13
CA VAL A 157 26.61 -10.21 -0.96
C VAL A 157 27.47 -9.05 -0.45
N THR A 158 27.95 -8.21 -1.36
CA THR A 158 28.80 -7.06 -1.08
C THR A 158 28.28 -5.79 -1.74
N TYR A 159 28.51 -4.65 -1.11
CA TYR A 159 28.22 -3.32 -1.63
C TYR A 159 29.42 -2.42 -1.39
N ASP A 160 30.00 -1.81 -2.43
CA ASP A 160 31.32 -1.16 -2.35
C ASP A 160 31.33 0.26 -1.74
N ASP A 161 30.17 0.90 -1.54
CA ASP A 161 30.05 2.25 -0.93
C ASP A 161 28.89 2.34 0.07
N PHE A 162 29.00 1.62 1.18
CA PHE A 162 27.99 1.63 2.24
C PHE A 162 28.16 2.84 3.16
N ARG A 163 27.13 3.69 3.22
CA ARG A 163 27.07 4.85 4.12
C ARG A 163 25.70 5.02 4.72
N ILE A 164 25.66 5.40 5.99
CA ILE A 164 24.42 5.84 6.67
C ILE A 164 24.56 7.27 7.14
N VAL A 165 23.47 8.04 7.11
CA VAL A 165 23.45 9.43 7.59
C VAL A 165 23.35 9.52 9.12
N ASP A 166 23.35 10.74 9.65
CA ASP A 166 23.25 11.01 11.08
C ASP A 166 21.84 10.81 11.65
N GLU A 167 21.69 11.03 12.95
CA GLU A 167 20.43 10.84 13.69
C GLU A 167 19.29 11.74 13.20
N TRP A 168 19.58 12.99 12.79
CA TRP A 168 18.55 13.93 12.31
C TRP A 168 17.89 13.40 11.04
N SER A 169 18.67 12.69 10.23
CA SER A 169 18.24 12.04 9.01
C SER A 169 17.91 10.55 9.23
N GLN A 170 17.63 10.19 10.49
CA GLN A 170 17.13 8.89 10.96
C GLN A 170 18.02 7.70 10.57
N TYR A 171 19.34 7.90 10.49
CA TYR A 171 20.31 6.86 10.13
C TYR A 171 20.03 6.17 8.79
N SER A 172 19.30 6.82 7.88
CA SER A 172 18.97 6.26 6.57
C SER A 172 20.22 5.91 5.75
N ILE A 173 20.11 4.87 4.94
CA ILE A 173 21.18 4.51 4.01
C ILE A 173 21.32 5.65 2.99
N GLN A 174 22.50 6.26 2.97
CA GLN A 174 22.85 7.34 2.04
C GLN A 174 23.29 6.77 0.69
N SER A 175 24.12 5.73 0.74
CA SER A 175 24.67 5.06 -0.43
C SER A 175 24.83 3.57 -0.16
N LEU A 176 24.52 2.80 -1.20
CA LEU A 176 24.95 1.43 -1.42
C LEU A 176 25.50 1.49 -2.85
N GLY A 177 26.79 1.24 -3.01
CA GLY A 177 27.44 1.29 -4.32
C GLY A 177 27.06 0.09 -5.20
N GLU A 178 28.00 -0.40 -5.99
CA GLU A 178 27.76 -1.57 -6.84
C GLU A 178 27.64 -2.85 -6.01
N GLU A 179 26.65 -3.67 -6.36
CA GLU A 179 26.43 -4.99 -5.76
C GLU A 179 27.35 -6.03 -6.41
N GLY A 180 27.94 -6.90 -5.60
CA GLY A 180 28.69 -8.06 -6.05
C GLY A 180 28.60 -9.22 -5.05
N GLY A 181 29.22 -10.36 -5.37
CA GLY A 181 29.27 -11.52 -4.48
C GLY A 181 29.01 -12.82 -5.22
N ASN A 182 28.86 -13.91 -4.46
CA ASN A 182 28.52 -15.24 -4.99
C ASN A 182 27.12 -15.70 -4.59
N ALA A 183 26.34 -14.82 -3.95
CA ALA A 183 24.94 -15.06 -3.69
C ALA A 183 24.17 -15.06 -5.02
N ASP A 184 23.81 -16.24 -5.50
CA ASP A 184 22.73 -16.40 -6.47
C ASP A 184 21.52 -16.99 -5.73
N PRO A 185 20.68 -16.13 -5.13
CA PRO A 185 19.26 -16.45 -5.08
C PRO A 185 18.39 -15.20 -5.26
N GLU A 186 17.43 -15.28 -6.17
CA GLU A 186 16.36 -14.27 -6.31
C GLU A 186 15.72 -14.00 -4.93
N PRO A 187 15.84 -12.79 -4.36
CA PRO A 187 15.32 -12.49 -3.05
C PRO A 187 13.80 -12.69 -3.05
N CYS A 188 13.29 -13.27 -1.96
CA CYS A 188 11.86 -13.52 -1.84
C CYS A 188 11.05 -12.24 -2.09
N PRO A 189 9.95 -12.30 -2.87
CA PRO A 189 9.08 -11.16 -3.11
C PRO A 189 8.60 -10.52 -1.81
N LEU A 190 8.26 -9.23 -1.87
CA LEU A 190 7.84 -8.44 -0.72
C LEU A 190 6.80 -9.19 0.15
N ASN A 191 7.00 -9.19 1.47
CA ASN A 191 6.16 -9.84 2.48
C ASN A 191 6.09 -11.38 2.41
N THR A 192 6.97 -12.05 1.66
CA THR A 192 7.12 -13.51 1.71
C THR A 192 8.36 -13.91 2.52
N ILE A 193 8.31 -15.11 3.11
CA ILE A 193 9.42 -15.70 3.87
C ILE A 193 9.90 -16.97 3.19
N PHE A 194 11.20 -17.21 3.22
CA PHE A 194 11.76 -18.49 2.81
C PHE A 194 11.49 -19.52 3.90
N SER A 195 10.67 -20.54 3.62
CA SER A 195 10.25 -21.53 4.63
C SER A 195 9.86 -22.86 3.99
N ASN A 196 9.92 -23.94 4.77
CA ASN A 196 9.43 -25.28 4.41
C ASN A 196 7.95 -25.51 4.79
N SER A 197 7.26 -24.47 5.29
CA SER A 197 5.85 -24.60 5.68
C SER A 197 4.96 -24.83 4.46
N THR A 198 4.00 -25.74 4.62
CA THR A 198 3.10 -26.19 3.55
C THR A 198 1.75 -25.49 3.54
N CYS A 199 1.39 -24.75 4.59
CA CYS A 199 0.09 -24.08 4.69
C CYS A 199 0.20 -22.59 4.38
N GLU A 200 -0.22 -22.20 3.18
CA GLU A 200 -0.52 -20.81 2.82
C GLU A 200 -2.03 -20.59 2.76
N ARG A 201 -2.48 -19.34 2.95
CA ARG A 201 -3.90 -18.97 2.98
C ARG A 201 -4.16 -17.86 1.97
N ARG A 202 -5.35 -17.88 1.34
CA ARG A 202 -5.81 -16.82 0.43
C ARG A 202 -6.84 -15.94 1.11
N CYS A 203 -6.94 -14.68 0.71
CA CYS A 203 -8.03 -13.81 1.18
C CYS A 203 -9.42 -14.38 0.84
N THR A 204 -9.55 -15.07 -0.30
CA THR A 204 -10.80 -15.70 -0.75
C THR A 204 -11.13 -17.00 -0.01
N GLU A 205 -10.18 -17.57 0.72
CA GLU A 205 -10.38 -18.80 1.50
C GLU A 205 -9.51 -18.72 2.76
N PRO A 206 -9.84 -17.81 3.69
CA PRO A 206 -8.98 -17.51 4.83
C PRO A 206 -8.94 -18.64 5.85
N ASN A 207 -9.69 -19.73 5.63
CA ASN A 207 -9.77 -20.91 6.49
C ASN A 207 -9.11 -22.16 5.89
N THR A 208 -8.84 -22.17 4.58
CA THR A 208 -8.27 -23.32 3.88
C THR A 208 -6.75 -23.21 3.83
N CYS A 209 -6.04 -24.24 4.30
CA CYS A 209 -4.62 -24.39 4.04
C CYS A 209 -4.42 -24.90 2.61
N ILE A 210 -3.72 -24.14 1.79
CA ILE A 210 -3.29 -24.58 0.48
C ILE A 210 -2.05 -25.42 0.69
N ASN A 211 -2.24 -26.74 0.86
CA ASN A 211 -1.14 -27.68 0.97
C ASN A 211 -0.41 -27.76 -0.37
N SER A 212 0.80 -27.20 -0.42
CA SER A 212 1.71 -27.44 -1.53
C SER A 212 2.29 -28.84 -1.35
N ALA A 213 1.65 -29.84 -1.94
CA ALA A 213 2.14 -31.22 -1.91
C ALA A 213 3.39 -31.37 -2.79
N SER A 214 4.53 -30.90 -2.30
CA SER A 214 5.86 -31.28 -2.78
C SER A 214 6.78 -31.32 -1.58
N MET A 215 7.14 -32.53 -1.14
CA MET A 215 7.97 -32.75 0.06
C MET A 215 9.43 -32.27 -0.08
N GLU A 216 9.81 -31.58 -1.16
CA GLU A 216 11.18 -31.13 -1.37
C GLU A 216 11.19 -29.80 -2.12
N SER A 217 11.34 -28.69 -1.38
CA SER A 217 12.15 -27.51 -1.72
C SER A 217 11.72 -26.34 -0.83
N GLU A 218 12.70 -25.73 -0.17
CA GLU A 218 12.54 -24.46 0.53
C GLU A 218 12.18 -23.40 -0.52
N ARG A 219 11.07 -22.69 -0.32
CA ARG A 219 10.59 -21.66 -1.26
C ARG A 219 10.03 -20.46 -0.52
N CYS A 220 9.85 -19.36 -1.25
CA CYS A 220 9.16 -18.19 -0.72
C CYS A 220 7.67 -18.49 -0.55
N ILE A 221 7.16 -18.27 0.66
CA ILE A 221 5.76 -18.46 1.04
C ILE A 221 5.22 -17.25 1.81
N CYS A 222 3.90 -17.10 1.85
CA CYS A 222 3.26 -16.15 2.76
C CYS A 222 3.37 -16.61 4.23
N PRO A 223 3.97 -15.81 5.13
CA PRO A 223 4.03 -16.14 6.55
C PRO A 223 2.67 -16.09 7.24
N ASN A 224 2.57 -16.67 8.44
CA ASN A 224 1.40 -16.55 9.29
C ASN A 224 1.08 -15.07 9.58
N GLY A 225 -0.21 -14.71 9.50
CA GLY A 225 -0.68 -13.32 9.61
C GLY A 225 -0.68 -12.56 8.28
N TYR A 226 -0.17 -13.16 7.21
CA TYR A 226 -0.27 -12.70 5.83
C TYR A 226 -1.07 -13.69 4.99
N MET A 227 -1.63 -13.20 3.90
CA MET A 227 -2.51 -13.94 3.01
C MET A 227 -2.24 -13.56 1.56
N ILE A 228 -2.49 -14.51 0.67
CA ILE A 228 -2.31 -14.36 -0.76
C ILE A 228 -3.52 -13.63 -1.36
N GLN A 229 -3.26 -12.54 -2.09
CA GLN A 229 -4.23 -11.86 -2.94
C GLN A 229 -3.65 -11.68 -4.35
N GLY A 230 -4.16 -12.44 -5.32
CA GLY A 230 -3.57 -12.51 -6.65
C GLY A 230 -2.16 -13.13 -6.59
N GLU A 231 -1.14 -12.35 -6.97
CA GLU A 231 0.28 -12.71 -6.89
C GLU A 231 0.99 -12.12 -5.66
N ASN A 232 0.32 -11.29 -4.86
CA ASN A 232 0.93 -10.57 -3.75
C ASN A 232 0.64 -11.24 -2.40
N CYS A 233 1.60 -11.10 -1.49
CA CYS A 233 1.43 -11.41 -0.08
C CYS A 233 1.11 -10.15 0.72
N ILE A 234 -0.07 -10.08 1.33
CA ILE A 234 -0.53 -8.90 2.08
C ILE A 234 -0.91 -9.27 3.52
N PRO A 235 -0.80 -8.33 4.48
CA PRO A 235 -1.30 -8.56 5.83
C PRO A 235 -2.76 -9.00 5.83
N GLN A 236 -3.15 -9.88 6.75
CA GLN A 236 -4.54 -10.32 6.89
C GLN A 236 -5.52 -9.14 7.05
N SER A 237 -5.09 -8.03 7.68
CA SER A 237 -5.88 -6.80 7.80
C SER A 237 -6.14 -6.06 6.49
N GLN A 238 -5.53 -6.49 5.38
CA GLN A 238 -5.74 -5.92 4.05
C GLN A 238 -6.57 -6.84 3.14
N CYS A 239 -6.99 -8.01 3.63
CA CYS A 239 -7.76 -8.98 2.85
C CYS A 239 -9.26 -8.66 2.70
N GLY A 240 -9.78 -7.57 3.27
CA GLY A 240 -11.22 -7.31 3.29
C GLY A 240 -12.00 -8.34 4.13
N CYS A 241 -13.32 -8.36 3.97
CA CYS A 241 -14.19 -9.29 4.67
C CYS A 241 -14.56 -10.49 3.79
N PHE A 242 -14.10 -11.69 4.15
CA PHE A 242 -14.52 -12.91 3.45
C PHE A 242 -15.97 -13.27 3.78
N LEU A 243 -16.83 -13.33 2.76
CA LEU A 243 -18.22 -13.73 2.88
C LEU A 243 -18.42 -15.13 2.28
N GLN A 244 -18.66 -16.12 3.14
CA GLN A 244 -18.79 -17.52 2.75
C GLN A 244 -19.96 -17.77 1.78
N GLU A 245 -21.09 -17.06 1.95
CA GLU A 245 -22.28 -17.20 1.10
C GLU A 245 -22.02 -16.76 -0.35
N LYS A 246 -21.22 -15.70 -0.53
CA LYS A 246 -20.81 -15.19 -1.85
C LYS A 246 -19.59 -15.92 -2.41
N GLY A 247 -18.86 -16.67 -1.57
CA GLY A 247 -17.60 -17.32 -1.93
C GLY A 247 -16.49 -16.32 -2.33
N SER A 248 -16.56 -15.07 -1.86
CA SER A 248 -15.61 -14.02 -2.23
C SER A 248 -15.44 -12.99 -1.11
N VAL A 249 -14.49 -12.08 -1.32
CA VAL A 249 -14.14 -11.00 -0.39
C VAL A 249 -14.93 -9.75 -0.74
N LEU A 250 -15.43 -9.07 0.30
CA LEU A 250 -15.91 -7.68 0.24
C LEU A 250 -14.78 -6.74 0.67
N ASN A 251 -14.52 -5.71 -0.12
CA ASN A 251 -13.59 -4.65 0.29
C ASN A 251 -14.22 -3.79 1.41
N ASP A 252 -13.38 -3.04 2.12
CA ASP A 252 -13.88 -2.09 3.12
C ASP A 252 -14.86 -1.08 2.49
N GLY A 253 -16.03 -0.93 3.11
CA GLY A 253 -17.14 -0.12 2.62
C GLY A 253 -18.06 -0.82 1.60
N GLU A 254 -17.73 -2.02 1.11
CA GLU A 254 -18.62 -2.79 0.25
C GLU A 254 -19.72 -3.50 1.05
N SER A 255 -20.84 -3.75 0.37
CA SER A 255 -21.95 -4.52 0.91
C SER A 255 -22.41 -5.62 -0.04
N PHE A 256 -23.01 -6.65 0.54
CA PHE A 256 -23.64 -7.75 -0.16
C PHE A 256 -25.09 -7.87 0.27
N VAL A 257 -25.97 -8.08 -0.71
CA VAL A 257 -27.39 -8.35 -0.50
C VAL A 257 -27.68 -9.75 -1.02
N ASN A 258 -28.34 -10.57 -0.21
CA ASN A 258 -28.71 -11.93 -0.58
C ASN A 258 -29.77 -11.96 -1.70
N SER A 259 -30.03 -13.16 -2.24
CA SER A 259 -30.82 -13.33 -3.47
C SER A 259 -32.28 -12.87 -3.36
N ASP A 260 -32.85 -12.89 -2.14
CA ASP A 260 -34.22 -12.49 -1.82
C ASP A 260 -34.32 -11.07 -1.21
N CYS A 261 -33.20 -10.34 -1.11
CA CYS A 261 -33.13 -9.01 -0.48
C CYS A 261 -33.71 -8.97 0.95
N THR A 262 -33.53 -10.04 1.73
CA THR A 262 -33.96 -10.13 3.13
C THR A 262 -32.84 -9.85 4.12
N SER A 263 -31.59 -9.79 3.66
CA SER A 263 -30.44 -9.43 4.48
C SER A 263 -29.41 -8.66 3.68
N ARG A 264 -28.72 -7.74 4.38
CA ARG A 264 -27.56 -7.03 3.86
C ARG A 264 -26.40 -7.21 4.83
N VAL A 265 -25.23 -7.49 4.29
CA VAL A 265 -23.98 -7.59 5.04
C VAL A 265 -23.03 -6.52 4.54
N ASN A 266 -22.50 -5.72 5.46
CA ASN A 266 -21.55 -4.65 5.19
C ASN A 266 -20.17 -5.06 5.67
N CYS A 267 -19.12 -4.73 4.91
CA CYS A 267 -17.74 -4.84 5.37
C CYS A 267 -17.27 -3.49 5.93
N ILE A 268 -17.01 -3.43 7.24
CA ILE A 268 -16.57 -2.21 7.93
C ILE A 268 -15.34 -2.54 8.76
N ASP A 269 -14.23 -1.85 8.54
CA ASP A 269 -12.94 -2.08 9.20
C ASP A 269 -12.49 -3.54 9.12
N ASN A 270 -12.66 -4.17 7.95
CA ASN A 270 -12.41 -5.60 7.71
C ASN A 270 -13.22 -6.56 8.61
N ARG A 271 -14.39 -6.14 9.10
CA ARG A 271 -15.35 -6.98 9.83
C ARG A 271 -16.71 -6.98 9.14
N LEU A 272 -17.32 -8.16 9.07
CA LEU A 272 -18.69 -8.31 8.59
C LEU A 272 -19.65 -7.75 9.67
N SER A 273 -20.52 -6.84 9.25
CA SER A 273 -21.64 -6.31 10.03
C SER A 273 -22.93 -6.62 9.30
N ASN A 274 -23.81 -7.40 9.93
CA ASN A 274 -25.11 -7.73 9.39
C ASN A 274 -26.12 -6.60 9.67
N GLU A 275 -27.01 -6.36 8.72
CA GLU A 275 -28.15 -5.46 8.84
C GLU A 275 -29.42 -6.29 8.81
N ASP A 276 -29.89 -6.65 10.00
CA ASP A 276 -30.96 -7.65 10.19
C ASP A 276 -32.36 -7.13 9.76
N ASP A 277 -32.54 -5.81 9.69
CA ASP A 277 -33.80 -5.16 9.29
C ASP A 277 -33.82 -4.78 7.80
N TYR A 278 -32.84 -5.23 7.01
CA TYR A 278 -32.75 -4.89 5.60
C TYR A 278 -33.88 -5.52 4.79
N ARG A 279 -34.77 -4.68 4.24
CA ARG A 279 -35.83 -5.07 3.31
C ARG A 279 -36.08 -3.96 2.29
N CYS A 280 -36.45 -4.33 1.08
CA CYS A 280 -36.89 -3.35 0.09
C CYS A 280 -38.20 -2.69 0.53
N SER A 281 -38.38 -1.43 0.16
CA SER A 281 -39.68 -0.75 0.25
C SER A 281 -40.74 -1.52 -0.53
N ASP A 282 -42.01 -1.39 -0.13
CA ASP A 282 -43.16 -1.88 -0.92
C ASP A 282 -43.20 -1.25 -2.33
N ASP A 283 -42.62 -0.06 -2.48
CA ASP A 283 -42.47 0.67 -3.75
C ASP A 283 -41.10 0.44 -4.42
N ALA A 284 -40.42 -0.67 -4.11
CA ALA A 284 -39.15 -1.05 -4.71
C ALA A 284 -39.13 -2.51 -5.18
N THR A 285 -38.24 -2.79 -6.12
CA THR A 285 -37.98 -4.15 -6.62
C THR A 285 -36.54 -4.56 -6.30
N CYS A 286 -36.37 -5.79 -5.78
CA CYS A 286 -35.07 -6.43 -5.61
C CYS A 286 -34.55 -6.89 -6.98
N GLN A 287 -33.50 -6.26 -7.48
CA GLN A 287 -32.92 -6.63 -8.79
C GLN A 287 -31.41 -6.42 -8.83
N GLU A 288 -30.77 -7.07 -9.81
CA GLU A 288 -29.33 -6.98 -10.03
C GLU A 288 -29.04 -6.03 -11.19
N ARG A 289 -28.16 -5.05 -10.95
CA ARG A 289 -27.70 -4.10 -11.97
C ARG A 289 -26.18 -4.00 -11.89
N ASP A 290 -25.51 -4.18 -13.03
CA ASP A 290 -24.05 -4.16 -13.13
C ASP A 290 -23.35 -5.18 -12.18
N GLY A 291 -23.97 -6.34 -11.96
CA GLY A 291 -23.45 -7.39 -11.07
C GLY A 291 -23.69 -7.14 -9.57
N VAL A 292 -24.42 -6.08 -9.21
CA VAL A 292 -24.73 -5.72 -7.83
C VAL A 292 -26.23 -5.83 -7.59
N ARG A 293 -26.63 -6.73 -6.68
CA ARG A 293 -28.01 -6.87 -6.23
C ARG A 293 -28.35 -5.81 -5.19
N ARG A 294 -29.45 -5.09 -5.40
CA ARG A 294 -29.93 -4.05 -4.47
C ARG A 294 -31.43 -3.80 -4.65
N CYS A 295 -32.04 -3.17 -3.66
CA CYS A 295 -33.38 -2.62 -3.80
C CYS A 295 -33.34 -1.40 -4.73
N ILE A 296 -34.26 -1.32 -5.68
CA ILE A 296 -34.38 -0.21 -6.63
C ILE A 296 -35.83 0.27 -6.62
N CYS A 297 -36.04 1.55 -6.33
CA CYS A 297 -37.39 2.13 -6.35
C CYS A 297 -38.07 1.92 -7.71
N ASN A 298 -39.35 1.59 -7.66
CA ASN A 298 -40.21 1.42 -8.83
C ASN A 298 -40.37 2.74 -9.58
N ASP A 299 -40.87 2.66 -10.81
CA ASP A 299 -41.15 3.84 -11.61
C ASP A 299 -42.06 4.81 -10.84
N ARG A 300 -41.72 6.10 -10.91
CA ARG A 300 -42.34 7.23 -10.14
C ARG A 300 -41.92 7.34 -8.67
N TYR A 301 -40.98 6.53 -8.19
CA TYR A 301 -40.41 6.67 -6.86
C TYR A 301 -38.90 6.94 -6.91
N GLU A 302 -38.38 7.60 -5.90
CA GLU A 302 -36.95 7.90 -5.71
C GLU A 302 -36.51 7.64 -4.28
N GLY A 303 -35.23 7.36 -4.09
CA GLY A 303 -34.66 6.99 -2.79
C GLY A 303 -33.57 5.94 -2.93
N ASP A 304 -33.22 5.29 -1.82
CA ASP A 304 -32.16 4.28 -1.74
C ASP A 304 -32.65 2.84 -1.98
N GLY A 305 -33.95 2.66 -2.25
CA GLY A 305 -34.60 1.38 -2.48
C GLY A 305 -35.14 0.71 -1.21
N VAL A 306 -34.59 1.05 -0.03
CA VAL A 306 -35.14 0.66 1.27
C VAL A 306 -36.24 1.66 1.67
N THR A 307 -35.97 2.94 1.42
CA THR A 307 -36.92 4.03 1.50
C THR A 307 -37.15 4.58 0.10
N CYS A 308 -38.39 4.48 -0.37
CA CYS A 308 -38.81 5.05 -1.64
C CYS A 308 -39.92 6.07 -1.40
N ILE A 309 -39.70 7.30 -1.87
CA ILE A 309 -40.68 8.37 -1.82
C ILE A 309 -41.19 8.65 -3.23
N ARG A 310 -42.48 8.97 -3.37
CA ARG A 310 -43.06 9.31 -4.66
C ARG A 310 -42.34 10.53 -5.22
N LYS A 311 -41.76 10.41 -6.41
CA LYS A 311 -41.13 11.51 -7.15
C LYS A 311 -42.12 12.66 -7.24
N ARG A 312 -41.67 13.87 -6.91
CA ARG A 312 -42.49 15.05 -7.12
C ARG A 312 -42.80 15.16 -8.62
N PRO A 313 -44.07 15.19 -9.02
CA PRO A 313 -44.41 15.33 -10.42
C PRO A 313 -44.00 16.73 -10.90
N LEU A 314 -43.35 16.78 -12.07
CA LEU A 314 -42.79 18.01 -12.64
C LEU A 314 -43.90 18.89 -13.19
N LYS A 315 -43.92 20.16 -12.77
CA LYS A 315 -45.08 21.03 -12.96
C LYS A 315 -45.24 21.59 -14.36
N ASP A 316 -44.14 21.79 -15.05
CA ASP A 316 -44.07 22.46 -16.35
C ASP A 316 -42.81 22.03 -17.11
N CYS A 317 -42.68 22.51 -18.35
CA CYS A 317 -41.52 22.21 -19.19
C CYS A 317 -40.21 22.78 -18.63
N TYR A 318 -40.28 23.81 -17.80
CA TYR A 318 -39.10 24.44 -17.21
C TYR A 318 -38.53 23.57 -16.08
N GLU A 319 -39.38 23.00 -15.22
CA GLU A 319 -38.94 21.99 -14.25
C GLU A 319 -38.36 20.75 -14.94
N ILE A 320 -38.95 20.30 -16.05
CA ILE A 320 -38.37 19.21 -16.87
C ILE A 320 -37.00 19.61 -17.41
N TYR A 321 -36.85 20.83 -17.94
CA TYR A 321 -35.57 21.33 -18.41
C TYR A 321 -34.52 21.37 -17.28
N ASN A 322 -34.89 21.74 -16.06
CA ASN A 322 -33.96 21.75 -14.93
C ASN A 322 -33.46 20.36 -14.52
N THR A 323 -34.11 19.26 -14.95
CA THR A 323 -33.59 17.89 -14.75
C THR A 323 -32.43 17.52 -15.67
N GLY A 324 -32.08 18.37 -16.63
CA GLY A 324 -31.00 18.12 -17.61
C GLY A 324 -31.49 17.63 -18.98
N ILE A 325 -32.79 17.41 -19.15
CA ILE A 325 -33.39 17.07 -20.45
C ILE A 325 -33.33 18.30 -21.38
N ARG A 326 -32.84 18.12 -22.61
CA ARG A 326 -32.62 19.19 -23.61
C ARG A 326 -33.27 18.93 -24.97
N THR A 327 -34.06 17.87 -25.10
CA THR A 327 -34.71 17.50 -26.36
C THR A 327 -36.09 18.14 -26.47
N ASP A 328 -36.38 18.76 -27.60
CA ASP A 328 -37.74 19.23 -27.89
C ASP A 328 -38.68 18.03 -28.08
N GLY A 329 -39.92 18.14 -27.60
CA GLY A 329 -40.85 17.02 -27.69
C GLY A 329 -42.13 17.19 -26.89
N VAL A 330 -42.97 16.16 -26.93
CA VAL A 330 -44.19 16.10 -26.11
C VAL A 330 -43.87 15.45 -24.77
N TYR A 331 -44.19 16.15 -23.68
CA TYR A 331 -43.98 15.69 -22.31
C TYR A 331 -45.28 15.78 -21.51
N THR A 332 -45.41 14.97 -20.47
CA THR A 332 -46.51 15.09 -19.51
C THR A 332 -46.07 16.00 -18.37
N ILE A 333 -46.84 17.05 -18.09
CA ILE A 333 -46.62 17.97 -16.96
C ILE A 333 -47.77 17.86 -15.95
N TYR A 334 -47.51 18.26 -14.71
CA TYR A 334 -48.45 18.16 -13.59
C TYR A 334 -48.56 19.50 -12.85
N PRO A 335 -49.31 20.48 -13.39
CA PRO A 335 -49.47 21.78 -12.75
C PRO A 335 -50.02 21.67 -11.33
N THR A 336 -49.82 22.72 -10.53
CA THR A 336 -50.28 22.74 -9.14
C THR A 336 -51.80 22.61 -9.07
N GLY A 337 -52.30 21.66 -8.26
CA GLY A 337 -53.72 21.28 -8.19
C GLY A 337 -54.14 20.16 -9.15
N TRP A 338 -53.22 19.66 -9.99
CA TRP A 338 -53.44 18.60 -10.98
C TRP A 338 -52.41 17.46 -10.83
N GLU A 339 -51.89 17.26 -9.61
CA GLU A 339 -50.77 16.36 -9.31
C GLU A 339 -51.04 14.89 -9.67
N ASP A 340 -52.31 14.46 -9.72
CA ASP A 340 -52.71 13.10 -10.07
C ASP A 340 -53.29 12.98 -11.50
N SER A 341 -53.47 14.09 -12.23
CA SER A 341 -54.13 14.16 -13.53
C SER A 341 -53.38 15.04 -14.53
N GLY A 342 -52.06 14.88 -14.59
CA GLY A 342 -51.21 15.60 -15.55
C GLY A 342 -51.63 15.37 -17.01
N PHE A 343 -51.20 16.27 -17.89
CA PHE A 343 -51.56 16.26 -19.31
C PHE A 343 -50.34 16.54 -20.20
N GLN A 344 -50.46 16.20 -21.48
CA GLN A 344 -49.37 16.33 -22.44
C GLN A 344 -49.26 17.75 -23.00
N VAL A 345 -48.05 18.28 -23.05
CA VAL A 345 -47.68 19.57 -23.65
C VAL A 345 -46.49 19.41 -24.57
N TYR A 346 -46.32 20.31 -25.53
CA TYR A 346 -45.07 20.40 -26.27
C TYR A 346 -44.09 21.27 -25.50
N CYS A 347 -42.94 20.70 -25.15
CA CYS A 347 -41.84 21.42 -24.55
C CYS A 347 -40.79 21.78 -25.60
N GLU A 348 -40.47 23.06 -25.68
CA GLU A 348 -39.38 23.58 -26.50
C GLU A 348 -38.18 23.88 -25.59
N MET A 349 -37.15 23.05 -25.74
CA MET A 349 -35.96 22.96 -24.90
C MET A 349 -34.71 23.56 -25.57
N SER A 350 -34.73 23.75 -26.89
CA SER A 350 -33.55 24.10 -27.68
C SER A 350 -33.34 25.62 -27.89
N THR A 351 -34.39 26.43 -27.77
CA THR A 351 -34.36 27.87 -28.11
C THR A 351 -34.45 28.75 -26.87
N ASP A 352 -33.83 29.93 -26.94
CA ASP A 352 -33.97 31.04 -25.97
C ASP A 352 -33.95 30.60 -24.49
N GLY A 353 -32.98 29.77 -24.12
CA GLY A 353 -32.80 29.30 -22.74
C GLY A 353 -33.54 28.00 -22.38
N GLY A 354 -34.45 27.52 -23.23
CA GLY A 354 -35.17 26.24 -23.10
C GLY A 354 -36.18 26.17 -21.96
N GLY A 355 -36.97 25.09 -21.92
CA GLY A 355 -37.99 24.87 -20.89
C GLY A 355 -39.32 25.55 -21.18
N TRP A 356 -39.57 25.95 -22.43
CA TRP A 356 -40.81 26.61 -22.83
C TRP A 356 -41.96 25.61 -22.92
N THR A 357 -43.05 25.87 -22.20
CA THR A 357 -44.33 25.18 -22.40
C THR A 357 -45.11 25.87 -23.51
N VAL A 358 -45.26 25.21 -24.65
CA VAL A 358 -45.92 25.78 -25.83
C VAL A 358 -47.44 25.65 -25.69
N LEU A 359 -48.11 26.81 -25.57
CA LEU A 359 -49.57 26.89 -25.46
C LEU A 359 -50.28 26.85 -26.83
N GLN A 360 -49.59 27.35 -27.86
CA GLN A 360 -50.08 27.41 -29.23
C GLN A 360 -48.95 27.12 -30.21
N ARG A 361 -49.22 26.25 -31.19
CA ARG A 361 -48.29 26.00 -32.30
C ARG A 361 -48.98 26.04 -33.65
N ARG A 362 -48.34 26.69 -34.64
CA ARG A 362 -48.81 26.74 -36.04
C ARG A 362 -47.64 26.55 -36.99
N ARG A 363 -47.31 25.30 -37.32
CA ARG A 363 -46.17 24.94 -38.17
C ARG A 363 -46.59 24.62 -39.60
N SER A 364 -47.68 23.86 -39.76
CA SER A 364 -48.14 23.36 -41.05
C SER A 364 -49.28 24.19 -41.65
N GLY A 365 -50.01 24.93 -40.82
CA GLY A 365 -51.25 25.60 -41.20
C GLY A 365 -52.42 24.64 -41.43
N ALA A 366 -52.25 23.34 -41.12
CA ALA A 366 -53.23 22.30 -41.42
C ALA A 366 -54.49 22.38 -40.54
N VAL A 367 -54.39 23.03 -39.38
CA VAL A 367 -55.47 23.11 -38.40
C VAL A 367 -56.15 24.48 -38.50
N ASN A 368 -57.49 24.45 -38.56
CA ASN A 368 -58.31 25.67 -38.47
C ASN A 368 -58.41 26.15 -37.02
N PHE A 369 -58.01 27.39 -36.75
CA PHE A 369 -58.09 28.05 -35.43
C PHE A 369 -59.33 28.95 -35.29
N TYR A 370 -60.10 29.19 -36.35
CA TYR A 370 -61.36 29.93 -36.23
C TYR A 370 -62.45 29.03 -35.63
N ARG A 371 -62.41 28.87 -34.30
CA ARG A 371 -63.29 28.00 -33.52
C ARG A 371 -64.00 28.78 -32.42
N GLY A 372 -65.10 28.23 -31.91
CA GLY A 372 -65.85 28.81 -30.80
C GLY A 372 -65.16 28.62 -29.44
N TRP A 373 -65.67 29.31 -28.41
CA TRP A 373 -65.12 29.31 -27.04
C TRP A 373 -64.87 27.92 -26.46
N ASN A 374 -65.81 26.98 -26.62
CA ASN A 374 -65.66 25.64 -26.06
C ASN A 374 -64.40 24.92 -26.56
N ALA A 375 -64.03 25.09 -27.83
CA ALA A 375 -62.80 24.50 -28.37
C ALA A 375 -61.55 25.12 -27.72
N TYR A 376 -61.55 26.43 -27.47
CA TYR A 376 -60.43 27.10 -26.81
C TYR A 376 -60.36 26.81 -25.31
N ARG A 377 -61.49 26.53 -24.65
CA ARG A 377 -61.52 26.08 -23.25
C ARG A 377 -61.02 24.64 -23.09
N ASP A 378 -61.35 23.76 -24.02
CA ASP A 378 -61.08 22.33 -23.90
C ASP A 378 -59.74 21.93 -24.55
N GLY A 379 -59.14 22.81 -25.36
CA GLY A 379 -57.98 22.48 -26.19
C GLY A 379 -58.37 21.79 -27.49
N PHE A 380 -57.51 21.86 -28.50
CA PHE A 380 -57.69 21.10 -29.74
C PHE A 380 -56.38 20.70 -30.40
N GLU A 381 -56.43 19.51 -31.01
CA GLU A 381 -55.35 18.83 -31.73
C GLU A 381 -54.20 18.34 -30.84
N SER A 382 -53.27 17.58 -31.42
CA SER A 382 -52.14 16.99 -30.68
C SER A 382 -51.01 18.00 -30.45
N PRO A 383 -50.39 18.04 -29.25
CA PRO A 383 -49.20 18.87 -28.98
C PRO A 383 -48.03 18.64 -29.95
N SER A 384 -47.97 17.49 -30.61
CA SER A 384 -46.95 17.18 -31.62
C SER A 384 -47.06 18.00 -32.92
N GLY A 385 -48.22 18.60 -33.19
CA GLY A 385 -48.52 19.34 -34.41
C GLY A 385 -49.03 20.77 -34.15
N ASP A 386 -49.85 21.28 -35.08
CA ASP A 386 -50.55 22.55 -34.91
C ASP A 386 -51.65 22.38 -33.85
N HIS A 387 -51.59 23.11 -32.72
CA HIS A 387 -52.50 22.89 -31.59
C HIS A 387 -52.76 24.17 -30.77
N TRP A 388 -53.82 24.11 -29.98
CA TRP A 388 -54.09 24.99 -28.84
C TRP A 388 -54.26 24.11 -27.60
N LEU A 389 -53.54 24.43 -26.53
CA LEU A 389 -53.45 23.55 -25.35
C LEU A 389 -54.77 23.41 -24.58
N GLY A 390 -55.57 24.47 -24.48
CA GLY A 390 -56.83 24.49 -23.72
C GLY A 390 -56.70 25.19 -22.38
#